data_AF-A0A957KRQ0-F1
#
_entry.id   AF-A0A957KRQ0-F1
#
_cell.length_a   1.000
_cell.length_b   1.000
_cell.length_c   1.000
_cell.angle_alpha   90.00
_cell.angle_beta   90.00
_cell.angle_gamma   90.00
#
_symmetry.space_group_name_H-M   'P 1'
#
loop_
_entity.id
_entity.type
_entity.pdbx_description
1 polymer ?
#
loop_
_entity_poly.entity_id
_entity_poly.type
_entity_poly.pdbx_seq_one_letter_code
_entity_poly.pdbx_strand_id
1 'polypeptide(L)'
;FISGTPQDAMNATLEMYEITATEHTAFTIPSLGFRGTPTGVDIRKVVELGITPRINTGIAHKEAGVGQVGAGLTRPPMSVFEDALVAFAERYLGEA
;
A
#
# COMPACT_ATOMS: atom_id res chain seq x y z
N PHE A 1 8.34 16.00 6.47
CA PHE A 1 7.38 15.76 7.58
C PHE A 1 7.32 14.28 7.92
N ILE A 2 7.15 13.40 6.94
CA ILE A 2 7.30 11.96 7.12
C ILE A 2 8.79 11.59 6.99
N SER A 3 9.26 10.70 7.86
CA SER A 3 10.66 10.27 7.99
C SER A 3 11.23 9.66 6.70
N GLY A 4 12.57 9.67 6.57
CA GLY A 4 13.30 9.06 5.46
C GLY A 4 13.92 10.10 4.53
N THR A 5 14.52 9.61 3.46
CA THR A 5 15.14 10.39 2.39
C THR A 5 14.21 10.49 1.18
N PRO A 6 14.45 11.44 0.25
CA PRO A 6 13.74 11.46 -1.03
C PRO A 6 13.86 10.14 -1.81
N GLN A 7 15.02 9.46 -1.71
CA GLN A 7 15.22 8.16 -2.32
C GLN A 7 14.31 7.09 -1.69
N ASP A 8 14.08 7.13 -0.38
CA ASP A 8 13.16 6.21 0.29
C ASP A 8 11.71 6.39 -0.19
N ALA A 9 11.31 7.61 -0.56
CA ALA A 9 9.99 7.89 -1.13
C ALA A 9 9.86 7.35 -2.56
N MET A 10 10.93 7.46 -3.37
CA MET A 10 10.98 6.84 -4.70
C MET A 10 10.91 5.31 -4.58
N ASN A 11 11.73 4.73 -3.71
CA ASN A 11 11.75 3.28 -3.46
C ASN A 11 10.39 2.78 -2.94
N ALA A 12 9.72 3.56 -2.08
CA ALA A 12 8.35 3.24 -1.64
C ALA A 12 7.39 3.09 -2.82
N THR A 13 7.45 4.04 -3.74
CA THR A 13 6.57 4.06 -4.91
C THR A 13 6.92 2.90 -5.85
N LEU A 14 8.21 2.63 -6.04
CA LEU A 14 8.70 1.52 -6.85
C LEU A 14 8.24 0.16 -6.31
N GLU A 15 8.37 -0.07 -4.99
CA GLU A 15 7.87 -1.27 -4.31
C GLU A 15 6.34 -1.45 -4.48
N MET A 16 5.57 -0.35 -4.48
CA MET A 16 4.12 -0.43 -4.69
C MET A 16 3.72 -0.89 -6.10
N TYR A 17 4.55 -0.71 -7.13
CA TYR A 17 4.26 -1.25 -8.47
C TYR A 17 4.33 -2.78 -8.50
N GLU A 18 5.16 -3.40 -7.64
CA GLU A 18 5.28 -4.86 -7.57
C GLU A 18 3.96 -5.50 -7.12
N ILE A 19 3.22 -4.84 -6.22
CA ILE A 19 1.99 -5.37 -5.61
C ILE A 19 0.70 -4.76 -6.17
N THR A 20 0.77 -3.98 -7.24
CA THR A 20 -0.42 -3.39 -7.88
C THR A 20 -0.71 -4.00 -9.26
N ALA A 21 -1.96 -3.90 -9.69
CA ALA A 21 -2.43 -4.51 -10.92
C ALA A 21 -2.02 -3.72 -12.16
N THR A 22 -1.99 -2.38 -12.08
CA THR A 22 -1.73 -1.51 -13.23
C THR A 22 -1.25 -0.12 -12.81
N GLU A 23 -1.05 0.75 -13.78
CA GLU A 23 -0.70 2.16 -13.61
C GLU A 23 -1.87 3.05 -14.01
N HIS A 24 -2.12 4.11 -13.25
CA HIS A 24 -3.20 5.04 -13.58
C HIS A 24 -2.84 5.93 -14.78
N THR A 25 -3.72 6.06 -15.77
CA THR A 25 -3.43 6.84 -16.99
C THR A 25 -3.48 8.36 -16.79
N ALA A 26 -4.37 8.85 -15.91
CA ALA A 26 -4.51 10.28 -15.63
C ALA A 26 -3.68 10.81 -14.44
N PHE A 27 -3.41 10.01 -13.41
CA PHE A 27 -2.63 10.42 -12.24
C PHE A 27 -1.20 9.93 -12.39
N THR A 28 -0.30 10.86 -12.70
CA THR A 28 1.10 10.55 -13.02
C THR A 28 2.05 11.17 -12.02
N ILE A 29 3.27 10.61 -11.94
CA ILE A 29 4.31 11.04 -11.01
C ILE A 29 5.44 11.71 -11.81
N PRO A 30 5.56 13.06 -11.82
CA PRO A 30 6.53 13.77 -12.65
C PRO A 30 7.98 13.33 -12.42
N SER A 31 8.37 13.08 -11.16
CA SER A 31 9.73 12.64 -10.81
C SER A 31 10.06 11.22 -11.27
N LEU A 32 9.07 10.45 -11.72
CA LEU A 32 9.25 9.14 -12.35
C LEU A 32 8.98 9.20 -13.87
N GLY A 33 9.22 10.36 -14.50
CA GLY A 33 9.01 10.53 -15.94
C GLY A 33 7.54 10.48 -16.34
N PHE A 34 6.64 10.96 -15.49
CA PHE A 34 5.19 10.91 -15.69
C PHE A 34 4.62 9.49 -15.82
N ARG A 35 5.30 8.50 -15.24
CA ARG A 35 4.74 7.15 -15.04
C ARG A 35 3.44 7.24 -14.20
N GLY A 36 2.45 6.40 -14.51
CA GLY A 36 1.14 6.41 -13.84
C GLY A 36 1.21 5.86 -12.43
N THR A 37 0.39 6.34 -11.48
CA THR A 37 0.46 5.85 -10.08
C THR A 37 0.15 4.35 -9.97
N PRO A 38 0.83 3.60 -9.09
CA PRO A 38 0.54 2.18 -8.86
C PRO A 38 -0.89 2.00 -8.37
N THR A 39 -1.71 1.24 -9.10
CA THR A 39 -3.17 1.21 -8.94
C THR A 39 -3.71 -0.21 -8.82
N GLY A 40 -4.59 -0.40 -7.83
CA GLY A 40 -5.25 -1.68 -7.54
C GLY A 40 -4.32 -2.66 -6.85
N VAL A 41 -4.20 -2.60 -5.52
CA VAL A 41 -3.39 -3.55 -4.73
C VAL A 41 -3.94 -4.96 -4.95
N ASP A 42 -3.10 -5.86 -5.45
CA ASP A 42 -3.45 -7.25 -5.71
C ASP A 42 -3.08 -8.12 -4.52
N ILE A 43 -4.10 -8.66 -3.84
CA ILE A 43 -3.94 -9.50 -2.63
C ILE A 43 -3.08 -10.74 -2.89
N ARG A 44 -3.07 -11.27 -4.12
CA ARG A 44 -2.26 -12.44 -4.48
C ARG A 44 -0.79 -12.06 -4.50
N LYS A 45 -0.45 -10.95 -5.15
CA LYS A 45 0.93 -10.44 -5.23
C LYS A 45 1.47 -10.03 -3.86
N VAL A 46 0.63 -9.44 -3.01
CA VAL A 46 1.00 -9.08 -1.63
C VAL A 46 1.46 -10.31 -0.85
N VAL A 47 0.66 -11.39 -0.89
CA VAL A 47 0.96 -12.64 -0.18
C VAL A 47 2.15 -13.37 -0.83
N GLU A 48 2.17 -13.49 -2.16
CA GLU A 48 3.22 -14.17 -2.91
C GLU A 48 4.61 -13.55 -2.69
N LEU A 49 4.70 -12.21 -2.73
CA LEU A 49 5.96 -11.48 -2.61
C LEU A 49 6.33 -11.15 -1.17
N GLY A 50 5.40 -11.31 -0.21
CA GLY A 50 5.62 -10.92 1.17
C GLY A 50 5.68 -9.40 1.39
N ILE A 51 5.12 -8.60 0.47
CA ILE A 51 5.20 -7.14 0.48
C ILE A 51 3.82 -6.56 0.81
N THR A 52 3.64 -6.00 2.00
CA THR A 52 2.40 -5.29 2.37
C THR A 52 2.43 -3.82 1.97
N PRO A 53 1.29 -3.14 1.72
CA PRO A 53 1.28 -1.74 1.32
C PRO A 53 1.97 -0.79 2.32
N ARG A 54 2.74 0.17 1.81
CA ARG A 54 3.27 1.29 2.61
C ARG A 54 2.27 2.43 2.67
N ILE A 55 1.94 2.88 3.88
CA ILE A 55 0.96 3.94 4.11
C ILE A 55 1.62 5.09 4.88
N ASN A 56 1.58 6.27 4.28
CA ASN A 56 1.92 7.53 4.94
C ASN A 56 0.68 8.02 5.70
N THR A 57 0.80 8.28 7.00
CA THR A 57 -0.35 8.71 7.82
C THR A 57 0.04 9.71 8.91
N GLY A 58 -0.95 10.48 9.38
CA GLY A 58 -0.84 11.28 10.60
C GLY A 58 -0.92 10.38 11.83
N ILE A 59 -0.14 10.70 12.86
CA ILE A 59 -0.21 10.03 14.16
C ILE A 59 -1.14 10.86 15.04
N ALA A 60 -2.32 10.33 15.33
CA ALA A 60 -3.26 10.93 16.26
C ALA A 60 -2.88 10.61 17.72
N HIS A 61 -3.10 11.56 18.62
CA HIS A 61 -2.95 11.32 20.05
C HIS A 61 -3.96 10.27 20.53
N LYS A 62 -3.59 9.48 21.54
CA LYS A 62 -4.46 8.44 22.12
C LYS A 62 -5.70 9.00 22.82
N GLU A 63 -5.62 10.24 23.32
CA GLU A 63 -6.71 10.91 24.03
C GLU A 63 -7.55 11.73 23.05
N ALA A 64 -8.87 11.56 23.13
CA ALA A 64 -9.82 12.26 22.29
C ALA A 64 -9.72 13.77 22.49
N GLY A 65 -9.81 14.52 21.39
CA GLY A 65 -9.79 15.99 21.39
C GLY A 65 -8.40 16.63 21.31
N VAL A 66 -7.31 15.89 21.50
CA VAL A 66 -5.94 16.46 21.37
C VAL A 66 -5.52 16.63 19.90
N GLY A 67 -5.91 15.69 19.03
CA GLY A 67 -5.63 15.76 17.60
C GLY A 67 -4.29 15.14 17.18
N GLN A 68 -3.71 15.63 16.09
CA GLN A 68 -2.50 15.07 15.48
C GLN A 68 -1.24 15.48 16.25
N VAL A 69 -0.40 14.50 16.59
CA VAL A 69 0.87 14.68 17.33
C VAL A 69 2.11 14.27 16.55
N GLY A 70 1.93 13.79 15.32
CA GLY A 70 3.04 13.48 14.42
C GLY A 70 2.57 12.97 13.06
N ALA A 71 3.49 12.40 12.30
CA ALA A 71 3.20 11.59 11.13
C ALA A 71 4.26 10.52 10.97
N GLY A 72 3.89 9.46 10.28
CA GLY A 72 4.76 8.33 10.12
C GLY A 72 4.32 7.41 9.00
N LEU A 73 5.03 6.31 8.93
CA LEU A 73 4.84 5.26 7.97
C LEU A 73 4.36 4.02 8.68
N THR A 74 3.32 3.40 8.14
CA THR A 74 2.77 2.16 8.65
C THR A 74 2.59 1.15 7.53
N ARG A 75 2.53 -0.12 7.90
CA ARG A 75 2.18 -1.23 7.02
C ARG A 75 1.03 -1.99 7.67
N PRO A 76 -0.03 -2.35 6.93
CA PRO A 76 -1.04 -3.26 7.45
C PRO A 76 -0.42 -4.64 7.73
N PRO A 77 -0.97 -5.41 8.69
CA PRO A 77 -0.51 -6.76 8.98
C PRO A 77 -0.76 -7.70 7.79
N MET A 78 0.18 -8.62 7.54
CA MET A 78 0.09 -9.59 6.44
C MET A 78 -1.18 -10.46 6.53
N SER A 79 -1.59 -10.81 7.75
CA SER A 79 -2.75 -11.68 8.01
C SER A 79 -4.03 -11.18 7.34
N VAL A 80 -4.24 -9.86 7.24
CA VAL A 80 -5.42 -9.31 6.57
C VAL A 80 -5.45 -9.65 5.08
N PHE A 81 -4.29 -9.75 4.43
CA PHE A 81 -4.18 -10.14 3.02
C PHE A 81 -4.27 -11.66 2.84
N GLU A 82 -3.70 -12.44 3.77
CA GLU A 82 -3.84 -13.90 3.80
C GLU A 82 -5.32 -14.29 3.93
N ASP A 83 -6.02 -13.71 4.91
CA ASP A 83 -7.45 -13.93 5.14
C ASP A 83 -8.29 -13.52 3.91
N ALA A 84 -7.97 -12.37 3.30
CA ALA A 84 -8.65 -11.91 2.10
C ALA A 84 -8.41 -12.83 0.90
N LEU A 85 -7.20 -13.39 0.76
CA LEU A 85 -6.87 -14.31 -0.32
C LEU A 85 -7.63 -15.64 -0.17
N VAL A 86 -7.72 -16.18 1.05
CA VAL A 86 -8.54 -17.37 1.35
C VAL A 86 -10.00 -17.11 1.01
N ALA A 87 -10.58 -16.01 1.50
CA ALA A 87 -11.97 -15.65 1.21
C ALA A 87 -12.24 -15.42 -0.29
N PHE A 88 -11.27 -14.85 -1.02
CA PHE A 88 -11.35 -14.70 -2.47
C PHE A 88 -11.38 -16.07 -3.17
N ALA A 89 -10.51 -16.99 -2.77
CA ALA A 89 -10.49 -18.35 -3.31
C ALA A 89 -11.79 -19.10 -3.03
N GLU A 90 -12.31 -19.06 -1.81
CA GLU A 90 -13.60 -19.68 -1.46
C GLU A 90 -14.74 -19.15 -2.32
N ARG A 91 -14.78 -17.83 -2.56
CA ARG A 91 -15.85 -17.18 -3.32
C ARG A 91 -15.81 -17.45 -4.83
N TYR A 92 -14.62 -17.50 -5.41
CA TYR A 92 -14.44 -17.48 -6.87
C TYR A 92 -13.82 -18.76 -7.44
N LEU A 93 -13.24 -19.61 -6.59
CA LEU A 93 -12.60 -20.89 -6.96
C LEU A 93 -13.22 -22.08 -6.22
N GLY A 94 -14.06 -21.85 -5.19
CA GLY A 94 -14.78 -22.89 -4.47
C GLY A 94 -15.94 -23.46 -5.29
N GLU A 95 -15.92 -24.79 -5.48
CA GLU A 95 -16.90 -25.69 -6.13
C GLU A 95 -17.71 -25.12 -7.32
N ALA A 96 -17.19 -25.41 -8.53
CA ALA A 96 -18.00 -25.80 -9.68
C ALA A 96 -18.25 -27.32 -9.66
#